data_AF-A0A2P0B3K6-F1
#
_entry.id   AF-A0A2P0B3K6-F1
#
_cell.length_a   1.000
_cell.length_b   1.000
_cell.length_c   1.000
_cell.angle_alpha   90.00
_cell.angle_beta   90.00
_cell.angle_gamma   90.00
#
_symmetry.space_group_name_H-M   'P 1'
#
loop_
_entity.id
_entity.type
_entity.pdbx_description
1 polymer ?
#
loop_
_entity_poly.entity_id
_entity_poly.type
_entity_poly.pdbx_seq_one_letter_code
_entity_poly.pdbx_strand_id
1 'polypeptide(L)'
;MDIMLPVSLTSAAMFGLLALWLAVRCGRARLKAKVGHGDGGNPLLARRMRAQLNFVETAPFVLALIMLIELAGRGGMWLHLLSILFVFARILHGVGMDAEKGGLPRQIGVFVTMLTLLGLSVFAALIGFGVV
;
A
#
# COMPACT_ATOMS: atom_id res chain seq x y z
N MET A 1 24.33 3.84 -20.13
CA MET A 1 24.38 3.80 -18.65
C MET A 1 23.08 3.17 -18.20
N ASP A 2 23.16 2.03 -17.51
CA ASP A 2 21.95 1.37 -16.99
C ASP A 2 21.42 2.17 -15.80
N ILE A 3 20.20 2.68 -15.91
CA ILE A 3 19.53 3.35 -14.79
C ILE A 3 18.97 2.27 -13.88
N MET A 4 19.68 1.97 -12.79
CA MET A 4 19.20 1.05 -11.75
C MET A 4 18.42 1.84 -10.69
N LEU A 5 17.16 1.47 -10.46
CA LEU A 5 16.27 2.05 -9.44
C LEU A 5 16.01 1.04 -8.32
N PRO A 6 17.03 0.69 -7.49
CA PRO A 6 16.92 -0.38 -6.51
C PRO A 6 15.76 -0.20 -5.52
N VAL A 7 15.51 1.04 -5.06
CA VAL A 7 14.43 1.32 -4.11
C VAL A 7 13.07 1.11 -4.77
N SER A 8 12.89 1.64 -5.98
CA SER A 8 11.62 1.56 -6.71
C SER A 8 11.33 0.12 -7.12
N LEU A 9 12.32 -0.61 -7.61
CA LEU A 9 12.17 -2.01 -8.01
C LEU A 9 11.79 -2.90 -6.82
N THR A 10 12.50 -2.75 -5.70
CA THR A 10 12.18 -3.51 -4.49
C THR A 10 10.81 -3.13 -3.92
N SER A 11 10.45 -1.84 -3.92
CA SER A 11 9.14 -1.36 -3.49
C SER A 11 8.01 -1.88 -4.40
N ALA A 12 8.18 -1.83 -5.72
CA ALA A 12 7.24 -2.36 -6.69
C ALA A 12 7.01 -3.87 -6.50
N ALA A 13 8.09 -4.63 -6.29
CA ALA A 13 8.00 -6.07 -6.01
C ALA A 13 7.20 -6.35 -4.74
N MET A 14 7.49 -5.65 -3.63
CA MET A 14 6.73 -5.80 -2.38
C MET A 14 5.26 -5.40 -2.55
N PHE A 15 4.97 -4.32 -3.27
CA PHE A 15 3.60 -3.83 -3.46
C PHE A 15 2.80 -4.80 -4.33
N GLY A 16 3.41 -5.34 -5.39
CA GLY A 16 2.80 -6.37 -6.24
C GLY A 16 2.48 -7.65 -5.48
N LEU A 17 3.43 -8.14 -4.67
CA LEU A 17 3.21 -9.32 -3.82
C LEU A 17 2.10 -9.08 -2.79
N LEU A 18 2.02 -7.88 -2.21
CA LEU A 18 0.96 -7.54 -1.27
C LEU A 18 -0.42 -7.43 -1.95
N ALA A 19 -0.50 -6.84 -3.15
CA ALA A 19 -1.72 -6.81 -3.96
C ALA A 19 -2.21 -8.23 -4.25
N LEU A 20 -1.30 -9.12 -4.65
CA LEU A 20 -1.62 -10.52 -4.91
C LEU A 20 -2.15 -11.21 -3.65
N TRP A 21 -1.51 -11.03 -2.50
CA TRP A 21 -1.97 -11.59 -1.24
C TRP A 21 -3.39 -11.10 -0.86
N LEU A 22 -3.67 -9.81 -1.01
CA LEU A 22 -5.01 -9.26 -0.75
C LEU A 22 -6.05 -9.83 -1.72
N ALA A 23 -5.72 -9.94 -3.01
CA ALA A 23 -6.58 -10.55 -4.02
C ALA A 23 -6.90 -12.02 -3.70
N VAL A 24 -5.90 -12.80 -3.29
CA VAL A 24 -6.09 -14.20 -2.86
C VAL A 24 -7.00 -14.27 -1.63
N ARG A 25 -6.87 -13.36 -0.66
CA ARG A 25 -7.75 -13.30 0.52
C ARG A 25 -9.22 -13.02 0.15
N CYS A 26 -9.45 -12.13 -0.81
CA CYS A 26 -10.79 -11.88 -1.36
C CYS A 26 -11.31 -13.10 -2.10
N GLY A 27 -10.51 -13.71 -2.97
CA GLY A 27 -10.88 -14.91 -3.74
C GLY A 27 -11.26 -16.09 -2.84
N ARG A 28 -10.47 -16.36 -1.80
CA ARG A 28 -10.78 -17.42 -0.82
C ARG A 28 -12.08 -17.15 -0.05
N ALA A 29 -12.35 -15.90 0.34
CA ALA A 29 -13.60 -15.54 1.00
C ALA A 29 -14.81 -15.68 0.05
N ARG A 30 -14.65 -15.28 -1.22
CA ARG A 30 -15.65 -15.38 -2.28
C ARG A 30 -16.05 -16.84 -2.57
N LEU A 31 -15.06 -17.71 -2.73
CA LEU A 31 -15.29 -19.14 -2.94
C LEU A 31 -16.05 -19.77 -1.76
N LYS A 32 -15.65 -19.46 -0.52
CA LYS A 32 -16.34 -19.94 0.69
C LYS A 32 -17.78 -19.44 0.78
N ALA A 33 -18.03 -18.21 0.37
CA ALA A 33 -19.37 -17.61 0.35
C ALA A 33 -20.23 -18.08 -0.84
N LYS A 34 -19.67 -18.84 -1.81
CA LYS A 34 -20.34 -19.25 -3.06
C LYS A 34 -20.92 -18.07 -3.85
N VAL A 35 -20.21 -16.94 -3.86
CA VAL A 35 -20.65 -15.70 -4.52
C VAL A 35 -19.92 -15.53 -5.85
N GLY A 36 -20.67 -15.36 -6.95
CA GLY A 36 -20.08 -15.06 -8.27
C GLY A 36 -19.55 -13.62 -8.36
N HIS A 37 -20.39 -12.63 -8.09
CA HIS A 37 -20.10 -11.21 -8.26
C HIS A 37 -20.41 -10.39 -7.00
N GLY A 38 -19.69 -9.28 -6.80
CA GLY A 38 -19.88 -8.43 -5.61
C GLY A 38 -19.46 -9.13 -4.32
N ASP A 39 -20.11 -8.81 -3.21
CA ASP A 39 -19.90 -9.44 -1.90
C ASP A 39 -21.00 -10.45 -1.51
N GLY A 40 -22.12 -10.49 -2.25
CA GLY A 40 -23.25 -11.39 -2.01
C GLY A 40 -23.83 -11.27 -0.60
N GLY A 41 -23.73 -10.09 0.03
CA GLY A 41 -24.16 -9.87 1.41
C GLY A 41 -23.23 -10.47 2.47
N ASN A 42 -22.06 -11.00 2.09
CA ASN A 42 -21.09 -11.51 3.04
C ASN A 42 -20.24 -10.35 3.62
N PRO A 43 -20.38 -10.01 4.92
CA PRO A 43 -19.72 -8.84 5.49
C PRO A 43 -18.19 -8.99 5.57
N LEU A 44 -17.67 -10.20 5.69
CA LEU A 44 -16.22 -10.45 5.66
C LEU A 44 -15.65 -10.22 4.25
N LEU A 45 -16.34 -10.71 3.22
CA LEU A 45 -15.94 -10.49 1.83
C LEU A 45 -15.95 -9.00 1.49
N ALA A 46 -17.00 -8.27 1.88
CA ALA A 46 -17.11 -6.82 1.69
C ALA A 46 -15.90 -6.08 2.31
N ARG A 47 -15.54 -6.40 3.55
CA ARG A 47 -14.40 -5.78 4.26
C ARG A 47 -13.06 -6.09 3.61
N ARG A 48 -12.85 -7.33 3.17
CA ARG A 48 -11.61 -7.73 2.45
C ARG A 48 -11.52 -7.05 1.09
N MET A 49 -12.63 -6.95 0.35
CA MET A 49 -12.68 -6.21 -0.91
C MET A 49 -12.33 -4.74 -0.71
N ARG A 50 -12.83 -4.10 0.36
CA ARG A 50 -12.42 -2.72 0.70
C ARG A 50 -10.95 -2.63 1.09
N ALA A 51 -10.39 -3.59 1.80
CA ALA A 51 -8.96 -3.61 2.11
C ALA A 51 -8.10 -3.68 0.83
N GLN A 52 -8.48 -4.51 -0.14
CA GLN A 52 -7.83 -4.62 -1.44
C GLN A 52 -7.96 -3.33 -2.25
N LEU A 53 -9.18 -2.81 -2.42
CA LEU A 53 -9.44 -1.57 -3.16
C LEU A 53 -8.63 -0.41 -2.57
N ASN A 54 -8.65 -0.27 -1.25
CA ASN A 54 -7.93 0.80 -0.59
C ASN A 54 -6.40 0.71 -0.77
N PHE A 55 -5.86 -0.50 -0.93
CA PHE A 55 -4.45 -0.66 -1.28
C PHE A 55 -4.18 -0.23 -2.73
N VAL A 56 -5.00 -0.68 -3.68
CA VAL A 56 -4.85 -0.30 -5.09
C VAL A 56 -5.11 1.19 -5.34
N GLU A 57 -5.91 1.84 -4.51
CA GLU A 57 -6.15 3.29 -4.55
C GLU A 57 -4.93 4.10 -4.06
N THR A 58 -4.13 3.57 -3.14
CA THR A 58 -3.05 4.33 -2.47
C THR A 58 -1.65 3.95 -2.93
N ALA A 59 -1.40 2.65 -3.14
CA ALA A 59 -0.08 2.12 -3.45
C ALA A 59 0.53 2.63 -4.76
N PRO A 60 -0.23 2.83 -5.86
CA PRO A 60 0.33 3.40 -7.09
C PRO A 60 0.89 4.81 -6.89
N PHE A 61 0.22 5.66 -6.11
CA PHE A 61 0.71 7.00 -5.79
C PHE A 61 2.00 6.94 -4.97
N VAL A 62 2.04 6.09 -3.94
CA VAL A 62 3.24 5.90 -3.11
C VAL A 62 4.41 5.40 -3.97
N LEU A 63 4.18 4.42 -4.84
CA LEU A 63 5.21 3.88 -5.71
C LEU A 63 5.71 4.94 -6.72
N ALA A 64 4.79 5.70 -7.31
CA ALA A 64 5.15 6.79 -8.23
C ALA A 64 6.01 7.85 -7.55
N LEU A 65 5.69 8.23 -6.31
CA LEU A 65 6.48 9.19 -5.54
C LEU A 65 7.88 8.64 -5.21
N ILE A 66 7.98 7.39 -4.75
CA ILE A 66 9.28 6.73 -4.50
C ILE A 66 10.14 6.75 -5.76
N MET A 67 9.55 6.39 -6.91
CA MET A 67 10.24 6.35 -8.20
C MET A 67 10.73 7.72 -8.65
N LEU A 68 9.90 8.75 -8.54
CA LEU A 68 10.27 10.11 -8.92
C LEU A 68 11.37 10.67 -8.00
N ILE A 69 11.31 10.40 -6.70
CA ILE A 69 12.33 10.83 -5.73
C ILE A 69 13.66 10.12 -6.00
N GLU A 70 13.65 8.82 -6.31
CA GLU A 70 14.85 8.07 -6.66
C GLU A 70 15.46 8.56 -7.99
N LEU A 71 14.62 8.83 -9.00
CA LEU A 71 15.05 9.42 -10.28
C LEU A 71 15.63 10.83 -10.12
N ALA A 72 15.16 11.59 -9.14
CA ALA A 72 15.73 12.90 -8.79
C ALA A 72 17.08 12.80 -8.03
N GLY A 73 17.63 11.60 -7.88
CA GLY A 73 18.90 11.37 -7.19
C GLY A 73 18.82 11.48 -5.67
N ARG A 74 17.60 11.58 -5.11
CA ARG A 74 17.35 11.69 -3.66
C ARG A 74 16.92 10.36 -3.03
N GLY A 75 17.32 9.26 -3.66
CA GLY A 75 17.10 7.90 -3.17
C GLY A 75 17.91 7.58 -1.92
N GLY A 76 17.90 6.30 -1.53
CA GLY A 76 18.75 5.77 -0.45
C GLY A 76 18.00 4.92 0.57
N MET A 77 18.72 4.57 1.65
CA MET A 77 18.23 3.65 2.69
C MET A 77 16.92 4.09 3.34
N TRP A 78 16.70 5.41 3.49
CA TRP A 78 15.49 5.94 4.12
C TRP A 78 14.23 5.62 3.32
N LEU A 79 14.27 5.63 1.98
CA LEU A 79 13.13 5.24 1.15
C LEU A 79 12.85 3.74 1.25
N HIS A 80 13.90 2.90 1.34
CA HIS A 80 13.72 1.46 1.59
C HIS A 80 13.00 1.22 2.92
N LEU A 81 13.44 1.88 3.98
CA LEU A 81 12.81 1.75 5.30
C LEU A 81 11.35 2.25 5.26
N LEU A 82 11.09 3.35 4.57
CA LEU A 82 9.75 3.90 4.42
C LEU A 82 8.83 2.96 3.60
N SER A 83 9.34 2.35 2.54
CA SER A 83 8.55 1.42 1.72
C SER A 83 8.24 0.12 2.47
N ILE A 84 9.20 -0.40 3.25
CA ILE A 84 8.99 -1.53 4.15
C ILE A 84 7.93 -1.18 5.21
N LEU A 85 8.05 -0.01 5.86
CA LEU A 85 7.09 0.45 6.86
C LEU A 85 5.68 0.57 6.26
N PHE A 86 5.56 1.11 5.05
CA PHE A 86 4.30 1.19 4.33
C PHE A 86 3.68 -0.20 4.11
N VAL A 87 4.46 -1.18 3.64
CA VAL A 87 3.99 -2.55 3.42
C VAL A 87 3.47 -3.16 4.73
N PHE A 88 4.21 -3.02 5.84
CA PHE A 88 3.75 -3.47 7.15
C PHE A 88 2.45 -2.80 7.58
N ALA A 89 2.32 -1.49 7.40
CA ALA A 89 1.08 -0.78 7.69
C ALA A 89 -0.11 -1.30 6.87
N ARG A 90 0.10 -1.64 5.59
CA ARG A 90 -0.93 -2.19 4.72
C ARG A 90 -1.31 -3.62 5.08
N ILE A 91 -0.37 -4.43 5.57
CA ILE A 91 -0.66 -5.75 6.15
C ILE A 91 -1.53 -5.60 7.40
N LEU A 92 -1.12 -4.74 8.34
CA LEU A 92 -1.89 -4.46 9.57
C LEU A 92 -3.29 -3.94 9.27
N HIS A 93 -3.42 -3.03 8.31
CA HIS A 93 -4.72 -2.55 7.83
C HIS A 93 -5.57 -3.69 7.28
N GLY A 94 -5.01 -4.49 6.36
CA GLY A 94 -5.74 -5.58 5.72
C GLY A 94 -6.15 -6.71 6.68
N VAL A 95 -5.36 -6.99 7.72
CA VAL A 95 -5.74 -7.92 8.80
C VAL A 95 -6.77 -7.28 9.73
N GLY A 96 -6.56 -6.01 10.12
CA GLY A 96 -7.47 -5.27 11.00
C GLY A 96 -8.87 -5.07 10.42
N MET A 97 -9.01 -5.08 9.09
CA MET A 97 -10.31 -5.04 8.40
C MET A 97 -11.13 -6.34 8.56
N ASP A 98 -10.53 -7.47 8.97
CA ASP A 98 -11.30 -8.71 9.20
C ASP A 98 -12.16 -8.66 10.49
N ALA A 99 -11.89 -7.73 11.40
CA ALA A 99 -12.68 -7.53 12.62
C ALA A 99 -13.97 -6.73 12.34
N GLU A 100 -15.07 -7.05 13.03
CA GLU A 100 -16.37 -6.38 12.81
C GLU A 100 -16.33 -4.91 13.24
N LYS A 101 -15.57 -4.62 14.30
CA LYS A 101 -15.31 -3.26 14.77
C LYS A 101 -13.91 -2.85 14.35
N GLY A 102 -13.73 -1.57 14.05
CA GLY A 102 -12.43 -1.00 13.70
C GLY A 102 -11.46 -1.08 14.87
N GLY A 103 -10.62 -2.12 14.88
CA GLY A 103 -9.60 -2.32 15.91
C GLY A 103 -8.34 -1.48 15.70
N LEU A 104 -7.48 -1.46 16.72
CA LEU A 104 -6.18 -0.79 16.72
C LEU A 104 -5.32 -1.08 15.46
N PRO A 105 -5.23 -2.33 14.93
CA PRO A 105 -4.41 -2.61 13.75
C PRO A 105 -4.86 -1.88 12.48
N ARG A 106 -6.19 -1.69 12.32
CA ARG A 106 -6.75 -0.92 11.20
C ARG A 106 -6.35 0.54 11.32
N GLN A 107 -6.49 1.12 12.50
CA GLN A 107 -6.22 2.55 12.74
C GLN A 107 -4.76 2.89 12.52
N ILE A 108 -3.85 2.08 13.06
CA ILE A 108 -2.40 2.21 12.85
C ILE A 108 -2.08 2.14 11.35
N GLY A 109 -2.64 1.14 10.65
CA GLY A 109 -2.43 0.97 9.23
C GLY A 109 -2.89 2.17 8.39
N VAL A 110 -4.06 2.75 8.70
CA VAL A 110 -4.55 3.99 8.05
C VAL A 110 -3.61 5.15 8.34
N PHE A 111 -3.27 5.38 9.60
CA PHE A 111 -2.46 6.53 10.01
C PHE A 111 -1.08 6.53 9.34
N VAL A 112 -0.39 5.39 9.37
CA VAL A 112 0.91 5.25 8.72
C VAL A 112 0.80 5.41 7.20
N THR A 113 -0.23 4.83 6.56
CA THR A 113 -0.47 5.02 5.11
C THR A 113 -0.61 6.51 4.76
N MET A 114 -1.40 7.25 5.53
CA MET A 114 -1.65 8.68 5.27
C MET A 114 -0.40 9.53 5.51
N LEU A 115 0.34 9.26 6.58
CA LEU A 115 1.60 9.96 6.85
C LEU A 115 2.67 9.66 5.79
N THR A 116 2.78 8.41 5.32
CA THR A 116 3.71 8.06 4.25
C THR A 116 3.37 8.82 2.97
N LEU A 117 2.09 8.84 2.58
CA LEU A 117 1.65 9.55 1.37
C LEU A 117 1.89 11.06 1.49
N LEU A 118 1.55 11.66 2.63
CA LEU A 118 1.78 13.08 2.90
C LEU A 118 3.27 13.41 2.87
N GLY A 119 4.09 12.65 3.60
CA GLY A 119 5.53 12.88 3.70
C GLY A 119 6.23 12.78 2.35
N LEU A 120 5.92 11.74 1.56
CA LEU A 120 6.46 11.60 0.21
C LEU A 120 6.00 12.70 -0.73
N SER A 121 4.73 13.11 -0.65
CA SER A 121 4.18 14.18 -1.49
C SER A 121 4.85 15.53 -1.19
N VAL A 122 5.00 15.86 0.10
CA VAL A 122 5.69 17.08 0.53
C VAL A 122 7.16 17.03 0.11
N PHE A 123 7.85 15.92 0.34
CA PHE A 123 9.26 15.80 -0.02
C PHE A 123 9.49 15.91 -1.53
N ALA A 124 8.65 15.25 -2.34
CA ALA A 124 8.69 15.38 -3.79
C ALA A 124 8.43 16.83 -4.25
N ALA A 125 7.48 17.53 -3.62
CA ALA A 125 7.24 18.95 -3.92
C ALA A 125 8.44 19.83 -3.57
N LEU A 126 9.09 19.61 -2.42
CA LEU A 126 10.26 20.37 -2.01
C LEU A 126 11.46 20.16 -2.95
N ILE A 127 11.65 18.93 -3.46
CA ILE A 127 12.63 18.64 -4.52
C ILE A 127 12.25 19.41 -5.79
N GLY A 128 10.98 19.38 -6.20
CA GLY A 128 10.49 20.09 -7.38
C GLY A 128 10.67 21.61 -7.31
N PHE A 129 10.57 22.19 -6.11
CA PHE A 129 10.84 23.61 -5.86
C PHE A 129 12.33 23.95 -5.67
N GLY A 130 13.23 22.96 -5.70
CA GLY A 130 14.67 23.17 -5.49
C GLY A 130 15.03 23.58 -4.07
N VAL A 131 14.16 23.30 -3.09
CA VAL A 131 14.41 23.62 -1.68
C VAL A 131 15.39 22.63 -1.06
N VAL A 132 15.36 21.36 -1.52
CA VAL A 132 16.20 20.28 -0.99
C VAL A 132 17.01 19.63 -2.09
#